data_AF-A0A2D3PUT0-F1
#
_entry.id   AF-A0A2D3PUT0-F1
#
_cell.length_a   1.000
_cell.length_b   1.000
_cell.length_c   1.000
_cell.angle_alpha   90.00
_cell.angle_beta   90.00
_cell.angle_gamma   90.00
#
_symmetry.space_group_name_H-M   'P 1'
#
loop_
_entity.id
_entity.type
_entity.pdbx_description
1 polymer ?
#
loop_
_entity_poly.entity_id
_entity_poly.type
_entity_poly.pdbx_seq_one_letter_code
_entity_poly.pdbx_strand_id
1 'polypeptide(L)' 'MLSDFYKQNKNDKIWWIDDLDSIGKYMFSFDKIKIFNLFADYPYNLTPEEKEIFDKENPY' A
#
# COMPACT_ATOMS: atom_id res chain seq x y z
N MET A 1 10.70 2.42 -12.30
CA MET A 1 10.79 3.80 -11.78
C MET A 1 9.57 3.97 -10.92
N LEU A 2 9.74 4.40 -9.67
CA LEU A 2 8.59 4.58 -8.80
C LEU A 2 7.94 5.93 -9.05
N SER A 3 6.61 5.97 -9.02
CA SER A 3 5.84 7.22 -9.03
C SER A 3 6.02 7.98 -7.71
N ASP A 4 5.48 9.20 -7.65
CA ASP A 4 5.22 9.84 -6.36
C ASP A 4 4.16 9.06 -5.57
N PHE A 5 4.21 9.19 -4.25
CA PHE A 5 3.16 8.67 -3.37
C PHE A 5 1.85 9.44 -3.56
N TYR A 6 0.74 8.71 -3.68
CA TYR A 6 -0.59 9.28 -3.81
C TYR A 6 -1.58 8.60 -2.87
N LYS A 7 -2.75 9.22 -2.68
CA LYS A 7 -3.87 8.61 -1.96
C LYS A 7 -5.06 8.44 -2.90
N GLN A 8 -5.81 7.36 -2.73
CA GLN A 8 -7.08 7.20 -3.44
C GLN A 8 -8.13 8.18 -2.89
N ASN A 9 -8.21 8.33 -1.56
CA ASN A 9 -9.02 9.35 -0.90
C ASN A 9 -8.18 10.24 0.00
N LYS A 10 -8.59 11.51 0.13
CA LYS A 10 -7.86 12.53 0.91
C LYS A 10 -7.58 12.12 2.37
N ASN A 11 -8.51 11.38 2.96
CA ASN A 11 -8.48 11.00 4.38
C ASN A 11 -7.85 9.63 4.64
N ASP A 12 -7.44 8.91 3.60
CA ASP A 12 -6.81 7.60 3.73
C ASP A 12 -5.49 7.73 4.48
N LYS A 13 -5.11 6.70 5.23
CA LYS A 13 -3.79 6.59 5.84
C LYS A 13 -2.81 5.93 4.88
N ILE A 14 -3.30 5.09 3.98
CA ILE A 14 -2.48 4.36 3.01
C ILE A 14 -2.08 5.29 1.88
N TRP A 15 -0.79 5.24 1.55
CA TRP A 15 -0.23 5.82 0.35
C TRP A 15 0.02 4.72 -0.66
N TRP A 16 -0.38 4.95 -1.90
CA TRP A 16 -0.12 4.08 -3.03
C TRP A 16 1.08 4.61 -3.82
N ILE A 17 1.78 3.70 -4.48
CA ILE A 17 2.93 4.01 -5.32
C ILE A 17 3.01 3.00 -6.46
N ASP A 18 3.23 3.49 -7.68
CA ASP A 18 3.25 2.65 -8.87
C ASP A 18 4.70 2.35 -9.29
N ASP A 19 4.98 1.11 -9.70
CA ASP A 19 6.20 0.78 -10.42
C ASP A 19 5.98 0.92 -11.91
N LEU A 20 6.44 2.03 -12.48
CA LEU A 20 6.28 2.30 -13.90
C LEU A 20 7.11 1.37 -14.80
N ASP A 21 8.05 0.60 -14.23
CA ASP A 21 8.87 -0.35 -14.99
C ASP A 21 8.39 -1.81 -14.84
N SER A 22 7.40 -2.08 -13.99
CA SER A 22 6.94 -3.44 -13.71
C SER A 22 5.42 -3.56 -13.84
N ILE A 23 4.96 -4.63 -14.48
CA ILE A 23 3.54 -4.97 -14.54
C ILE A 23 3.19 -5.92 -13.40
N GLY A 24 2.03 -5.72 -12.78
CA GLY A 24 1.45 -6.65 -11.80
C GLY A 24 1.93 -6.45 -10.36
N LYS A 25 2.67 -5.38 -10.06
CA LYS A 25 2.95 -4.98 -8.68
C LYS A 25 1.89 -3.99 -8.22
N TYR A 26 1.33 -4.23 -7.04
CA TYR A 26 0.47 -3.28 -6.34
C TYR A 26 1.20 -2.86 -5.07
N MET A 27 1.71 -1.63 -5.03
CA MET A 27 2.56 -1.18 -3.94
C MET A 27 1.91 -0.09 -3.11
N PHE A 28 2.14 -0.17 -1.81
CA PHE A 28 1.56 0.74 -0.83
C PHE A 28 2.49 0.96 0.37
N SER A 29 2.22 1.99 1.15
CA SER A 29 2.98 2.37 2.34
C SER A 29 2.10 3.08 3.34
N PHE A 30 2.36 2.89 4.64
CA PHE A 30 1.70 3.63 5.72
C PHE A 30 2.44 4.91 6.12
N ASP A 31 3.75 4.97 5.86
CA ASP A 31 4.66 6.03 6.33
C ASP A 31 5.49 6.72 5.23
N LYS A 32 5.37 6.24 3.98
CA LYS A 32 6.19 6.64 2.81
C LYS A 32 7.68 6.31 2.93
N ILE A 33 8.05 5.44 3.86
CA ILE A 33 9.41 4.94 4.05
C ILE A 33 9.46 3.45 3.71
N LYS A 34 8.59 2.64 4.33
CA LYS A 34 8.47 1.20 4.05
C LYS A 34 7.43 0.97 2.97
N ILE A 35 7.83 0.35 1.86
CA ILE A 35 6.94 -0.02 0.76
C ILE A 35 6.65 -1.52 0.84
N PHE A 36 5.37 -1.87 0.73
CA PHE A 36 4.87 -3.23 0.67
C PHE A 36 4.34 -3.52 -0.73
N ASN A 37 4.42 -4.76 -1.15
CA ASN A 37 3.70 -5.28 -2.31
C ASN A 37 2.50 -6.09 -1.84
N LEU A 38 1.29 -5.67 -2.22
CA LEU A 38 0.01 -6.29 -1.87
C LEU A 38 0.02 -7.81 -2.02
N PHE A 39 0.53 -8.34 -3.12
CA PHE A 39 0.45 -9.78 -3.37
C PHE A 39 1.53 -10.60 -2.67
N ALA A 40 2.63 -9.96 -2.26
CA ALA A 40 3.74 -10.65 -1.60
C ALA A 40 3.70 -10.52 -0.07
N ASP A 41 3.20 -9.38 0.41
CA ASP A 41 3.31 -8.99 1.81
C ASP A 41 1.98 -9.09 2.57
N TYR A 42 0.85 -8.79 1.92
CA TYR A 42 -0.44 -8.86 2.61
C TYR A 42 -0.99 -10.30 2.61
N PRO A 43 -1.56 -10.79 3.73
CA PRO A 43 -1.67 -10.10 5.03
C PRO A 43 -0.49 -10.36 5.99
N TYR A 44 0.44 -11.25 5.65
CA TYR A 44 1.33 -11.89 6.64
C TYR A 44 2.53 -11.06 7.10
N ASN A 45 2.96 -10.08 6.30
CA ASN A 45 4.12 -9.23 6.61
C ASN A 45 3.73 -7.87 7.22
N LEU A 46 2.43 -7.67 7.48
CA LEU A 46 1.91 -6.48 8.16
C LEU A 46 1.76 -6.74 9.66
N THR A 47 1.89 -5.70 10.47
CA THR A 47 1.44 -5.78 11.87
C THR A 47 -0.10 -5.88 11.94
N PRO A 48 -0.67 -6.35 13.06
CA PRO A 48 -2.12 -6.37 13.23
C PRO A 48 -2.78 -5.00 13.00
N GLU A 49 -2.15 -3.92 13.46
CA GLU A 49 -2.64 -2.55 13.29
C GLU A 49 -2.56 -2.08 11.83
N GLU A 50 -1.44 -2.35 11.14
CA GLU A 50 -1.28 -2.07 9.71
C GLU A 50 -2.34 -2.81 8.88
N LYS A 51 -2.58 -4.08 9.21
CA LYS A 51 -3.60 -4.90 8.57
C LYS A 51 -5.00 -4.32 8.80
N GLU A 52 -5.34 -3.93 10.03
CA GLU A 52 -6.64 -3.33 10.34
C GLU A 52 -6.87 -2.03 9.55
N ILE A 53 -5.83 -1.18 9.43
CA ILE A 53 -5.90 0.02 8.59
C ILE A 53 -6.13 -0.36 7.13
N PHE A 54 -5.38 -1.35 6.62
CA PHE A 54 -5.50 -1.82 5.25
C PHE A 54 -6.92 -2.32 4.93
N ASP A 55 -7.44 -3.22 5.76
CA ASP A 55 -8.77 -3.81 5.61
C ASP A 55 -9.88 -2.76 5.65
N LYS A 56 -9.73 -1.76 6.53
CA LYS A 56 -10.72 -0.70 6.70
C LYS A 56 -10.81 0.23 5.49
N GLU A 57 -9.68 0.54 4.87
CA GLU A 57 -9.61 1.41 3.70
C GLU A 57 -9.84 0.65 2.38
N ASN A 58 -9.66 -0.68 2.38
CA ASN A 58 -9.86 -1.56 1.21
C ASN A 58 -10.76 -2.77 1.56
N PRO A 59 -12.07 -2.55 1.80
CA PRO A 59 -12.98 -3.60 2.29
C PRO A 59 -13.52 -4.57 1.23
N TYR A 60 -13.24 -4.35 -0.07
CA TYR A 60 -13.80 -5.12 -1.20
C TYR A 60 -12.71 -5.65 -2.13
#